data_AF-A0A8T1AL79-F1
#
_entry.id   AF-A0A8T1AL79-F1
#
_cell.length_a   1.000
_cell.length_b   1.000
_cell.length_c   1.000
_cell.angle_alpha   90.00
_cell.angle_beta   90.00
_cell.angle_gamma   90.00
#
_symmetry.space_group_name_H-M   'P 1'
#
loop_
_entity.id
_entity.type
_entity.pdbx_description
1 polymer ?
#
loop_
_entity_poly.entity_id
_entity_poly.type
_entity_poly.pdbx_seq_one_letter_code
_entity_poly.pdbx_strand_id
1 'polypeptide(L)'
;ILARADFSRFVAHMLVTAPKSSLKWARLSVETGRVSPKEIAAYLEKKSGKKLQLKAVDYEETKKGYDTNPVAYIQTRIADGSCVPGTEEEVKATIAKFFPDWNPSPWDGIIA
;
A
#
# COMPACT_ATOMS: atom_id res chain seq x y z
N ILE A 1 1.53 -0.58 2.03
CA ILE A 1 2.07 -1.87 1.49
C ILE A 1 1.27 -3.03 2.06
N LEU A 2 1.09 -4.13 1.31
CA LEU A 2 0.40 -5.33 1.80
C LEU A 2 0.82 -6.56 1.01
N ALA A 3 1.12 -7.67 1.70
CA ALA A 3 1.47 -8.93 1.06
C ALA A 3 0.24 -9.53 0.37
N ARG A 4 0.43 -10.19 -0.77
CA ARG A 4 -0.68 -10.84 -1.49
C ARG A 4 -1.45 -11.83 -0.61
N ALA A 5 -0.73 -12.65 0.17
CA ALA A 5 -1.34 -13.64 1.05
C ALA A 5 -2.18 -12.99 2.16
N ASP A 6 -1.68 -11.91 2.76
CA ASP A 6 -2.42 -11.14 3.75
C ASP A 6 -3.67 -10.51 3.14
N PHE A 7 -3.54 -9.86 1.97
CA PHE A 7 -4.70 -9.33 1.26
C PHE A 7 -5.78 -10.40 1.00
N SER A 8 -5.38 -11.57 0.50
CA SER A 8 -6.30 -12.70 0.28
C SER A 8 -6.96 -13.16 1.58
N ARG A 9 -6.21 -13.25 2.68
CA ARG A 9 -6.75 -13.61 4.01
C ARG A 9 -7.78 -12.60 4.49
N PHE A 10 -7.52 -11.31 4.32
CA PHE A 10 -8.44 -10.24 4.68
C PHE A 10 -9.75 -10.33 3.88
N VAL A 11 -9.64 -10.46 2.55
CA VAL A 11 -10.80 -10.60 1.65
C VAL A 11 -11.63 -11.84 2.01
N ALA A 12 -10.98 -12.99 2.20
CA ALA A 12 -11.65 -14.24 2.54
C ALA A 12 -12.40 -14.12 3.89
N HIS A 13 -11.76 -13.55 4.92
CA HIS A 13 -12.39 -13.33 6.21
C HIS A 13 -13.66 -12.48 6.06
N MET A 14 -13.54 -11.30 5.46
CA MET A 14 -14.66 -10.39 5.27
C MET A 14 -15.83 -11.00 4.52
N LEU A 15 -15.56 -11.73 3.42
CA LEU A 15 -16.62 -12.33 2.61
C LEU A 15 -17.41 -13.40 3.38
N VAL A 16 -16.81 -14.01 4.41
CA VAL A 16 -17.43 -15.06 5.21
C VAL A 16 -18.08 -14.52 6.48
N THR A 17 -17.51 -13.50 7.11
CA THR A 17 -17.94 -13.02 8.43
C THR A 17 -18.84 -11.79 8.36
N ALA A 18 -18.72 -10.95 7.34
CA ALA A 18 -19.47 -9.70 7.25
C ALA A 18 -20.90 -9.91 6.71
N PRO A 19 -21.92 -9.22 7.26
CA PRO A 19 -23.26 -9.20 6.67
C PRO A 19 -23.23 -8.63 5.25
N LYS A 20 -23.94 -9.26 4.29
CA LYS A 20 -23.99 -8.81 2.88
C LYS A 20 -24.37 -7.34 2.71
N SER A 21 -25.28 -6.84 3.55
CA SER A 21 -25.70 -5.43 3.55
C SER A 21 -24.56 -4.46 3.86
N SER A 22 -23.59 -4.89 4.68
CA SER A 22 -22.44 -4.08 5.06
C SER A 22 -21.35 -4.01 3.98
N LEU A 23 -21.39 -4.92 2.99
CA LEU A 23 -20.43 -5.00 1.89
C LEU A 23 -20.93 -4.32 0.62
N LYS A 24 -22.24 -4.08 0.50
CA LYS A 24 -22.85 -3.50 -0.70
C LYS A 24 -22.28 -2.09 -0.95
N TRP A 25 -21.55 -1.93 -2.06
CA TRP A 25 -20.86 -0.70 -2.46
C TRP A 25 -19.82 -0.18 -1.44
N ALA A 26 -19.38 -1.03 -0.51
CA ALA A 26 -18.41 -0.62 0.50
C ALA A 26 -17.03 -0.37 -0.15
N ARG A 27 -16.38 0.73 0.26
CA ARG A 27 -14.96 0.96 0.03
C ARG A 27 -14.21 0.64 1.31
N LEU A 28 -13.23 -0.24 1.22
CA LEU A 28 -12.58 -0.84 2.37
C LEU A 28 -11.08 -0.70 2.20
N SER A 29 -10.47 0.09 3.08
CA SER A 29 -9.05 0.42 3.02
C SER A 29 -8.29 -0.51 3.96
N VAL A 30 -7.25 -1.17 3.45
CA VAL A 30 -6.43 -2.09 4.24
C VAL A 30 -4.96 -1.97 3.83
N GLU A 31 -4.08 -1.99 4.82
CA GLU A 31 -2.63 -1.97 4.64
C GLU A 31 -1.93 -2.61 5.85
N THR A 32 -0.62 -2.86 5.72
CA THR A 32 0.26 -3.28 6.84
C THR A 32 1.12 -2.14 7.35
N GLY A 33 1.18 -1.03 6.61
CA GLY A 33 1.95 0.15 6.94
C GLY A 33 2.22 1.03 5.72
N ARG A 34 2.65 2.25 6.01
CA ARG A 34 3.05 3.28 5.04
C ARG A 34 4.55 3.49 5.14
N VAL A 35 5.21 3.46 3.99
CA VAL A 35 6.66 3.65 3.88
C VAL A 35 6.95 4.26 2.52
N SER A 36 7.82 5.26 2.49
CA SER A 36 8.22 5.94 1.27
C SER A 36 9.27 5.12 0.50
N PRO A 37 9.42 5.33 -0.82
CA PRO A 37 10.50 4.70 -1.59
C PRO A 37 11.90 4.95 -1.04
N LYS A 38 12.14 6.12 -0.40
CA LYS A 38 13.42 6.45 0.22
C LYS A 38 13.68 5.62 1.48
N GLU A 39 12.67 5.42 2.31
CA GLU A 39 12.77 4.56 3.49
C GLU A 39 12.97 3.09 3.10
N ILE A 40 12.28 2.62 2.05
CA ILE A 40 12.51 1.29 1.47
C ILE A 40 13.96 1.14 1.01
N ALA A 41 14.47 2.13 0.27
CA ALA A 41 15.86 2.10 -0.20
C ALA A 41 16.85 2.06 0.98
N ALA A 42 16.66 2.88 2.01
CA ALA A 42 17.50 2.90 3.19
C ALA A 42 17.48 1.54 3.93
N TYR A 43 16.31 0.90 4.04
CA TYR A 43 16.18 -0.45 4.59
C TYR A 43 16.95 -1.48 3.77
N LEU A 44 16.82 -1.47 2.44
CA LEU A 44 17.51 -2.39 1.54
C LEU A 44 19.04 -2.19 1.55
N GLU A 45 19.53 -0.96 1.63
CA GLU A 45 20.96 -0.69 1.80
C GLU A 45 21.49 -1.29 3.10
N LYS A 46 20.76 -1.09 4.21
CA LYS A 46 21.13 -1.64 5.52
C LYS A 46 21.13 -3.18 5.50
N LYS A 47 20.12 -3.80 4.88
CA LYS A 47 19.97 -5.26 4.82
C LYS A 47 21.03 -5.91 3.93
N SER A 48 21.33 -5.30 2.78
CA SER A 48 22.25 -5.88 1.78
C SER A 48 23.72 -5.49 1.98
N GLY A 49 23.99 -4.44 2.76
CA GLY A 49 25.32 -3.83 2.89
C GLY A 49 25.79 -3.10 1.62
N LYS A 50 24.94 -2.98 0.60
CA LYS A 50 25.27 -2.33 -0.69
C LYS A 50 24.57 -1.00 -0.82
N LYS A 51 25.22 -0.03 -1.43
CA LYS A 51 24.61 1.26 -1.78
C LYS A 51 23.73 1.15 -3.02
N LEU A 52 22.56 1.75 -2.98
CA LEU A 52 21.61 1.83 -4.08
C LEU A 52 21.76 3.18 -4.77
N GLN A 53 21.91 3.16 -6.09
CA GLN A 53 21.85 4.39 -6.88
C GLN A 53 20.39 4.76 -7.12
N LEU A 54 19.93 5.82 -6.46
CA LEU A 54 18.59 6.36 -6.65
C LEU A 54 18.61 7.43 -7.76
N LYS A 55 17.73 7.28 -8.75
CA LYS A 55 17.46 8.31 -9.75
C LYS A 55 16.21 9.09 -9.34
N ALA A 56 16.38 10.36 -8.99
CA ALA A 56 15.26 11.28 -8.83
C ALA A 56 14.69 11.62 -10.22
N VAL A 57 13.36 11.72 -10.29
CA VAL A 57 12.63 12.19 -11.48
C VAL A 57 11.82 13.42 -11.09
N ASP A 58 11.67 14.36 -12.02
CA ASP A 58 10.87 15.56 -11.78
C ASP A 58 9.38 15.22 -11.81
N TYR A 59 8.61 15.80 -10.89
CA TYR A 59 7.18 15.53 -10.77
C TYR A 59 6.39 16.04 -11.97
N GLU A 60 6.58 17.31 -12.37
CA GLU A 60 5.80 17.93 -13.44
C GLU A 60 6.12 17.30 -14.79
N GLU A 61 7.39 16.95 -15.04
CA GLU A 61 7.78 16.22 -16.25
C GLU A 61 7.18 14.82 -16.29
N THR A 62 7.25 14.08 -15.18
CA THR A 62 6.69 12.72 -15.09
C THR A 62 5.18 12.75 -15.31
N LYS A 63 4.48 13.72 -14.72
CA LYS A 63 3.03 13.87 -14.80
C LYS A 63 2.51 14.07 -16.23
N LYS A 64 3.32 14.60 -17.15
CA LYS A 64 2.93 14.71 -18.58
C LYS A 64 2.59 13.36 -19.20
N GLY A 65 3.18 12.27 -18.68
CA GLY A 65 2.91 10.90 -19.11
C GLY A 65 1.82 10.19 -18.32
N TYR A 66 1.10 10.85 -17.41
CA TYR A 66 0.19 10.21 -16.46
C TYR A 66 -0.86 9.30 -17.13
N ASP A 67 -1.48 9.77 -18.21
CA ASP A 67 -2.57 9.05 -18.90
C ASP A 67 -2.07 8.01 -19.92
N THR A 68 -0.78 8.01 -20.25
CA THR A 68 -0.24 7.24 -21.39
C THR A 68 0.91 6.29 -21.03
N ASN A 69 1.57 6.51 -19.89
CA ASN A 69 2.69 5.69 -19.43
C ASN A 69 2.40 5.14 -18.02
N PRO A 70 2.30 3.80 -17.86
CA PRO A 70 1.97 3.18 -16.58
C PRO A 70 3.02 3.46 -15.49
N VAL A 71 4.29 3.64 -15.86
CA VAL A 71 5.34 3.99 -14.90
C VAL A 71 5.16 5.42 -14.41
N ALA A 72 4.87 6.35 -15.32
CA ALA A 72 4.59 7.75 -14.99
C ALA A 72 3.35 7.89 -14.11
N TYR A 73 2.29 7.12 -14.42
CA TYR A 73 1.09 7.02 -13.58
C TYR A 73 1.45 6.64 -12.14
N ILE A 74 2.18 5.53 -11.93
CA ILE A 74 2.56 5.06 -10.60
C ILE A 74 3.46 6.09 -9.88
N GLN A 75 4.48 6.61 -10.56
CA GLN A 75 5.43 7.56 -9.97
C GLN A 75 4.73 8.86 -9.54
N THR A 76 3.83 9.39 -10.36
CA THR A 76 3.03 10.58 -10.03
C THR A 76 2.18 10.33 -8.78
N ARG A 77 1.51 9.17 -8.71
CA ARG A 77 0.67 8.82 -7.55
C ARG A 77 1.46 8.59 -6.27
N ILE A 78 2.68 8.09 -6.38
CA ILE A 78 3.58 7.96 -5.23
C ILE A 78 3.99 9.36 -4.75
N ALA A 79 4.34 10.25 -5.68
CA ALA A 79 4.82 11.59 -5.37
C ALA A 79 3.73 12.51 -4.77
N ASP A 80 2.49 12.42 -5.26
CA ASP A 80 1.35 13.19 -4.75
C ASP A 80 0.63 12.55 -3.55
N GLY A 81 1.12 11.39 -3.09
CA GLY A 81 0.57 10.67 -1.95
C GLY A 81 -0.72 9.90 -2.23
N SER A 82 -1.22 9.86 -3.47
CA SER A 82 -2.44 9.13 -3.84
C SER A 82 -2.23 7.62 -4.06
N CYS A 83 -1.00 7.10 -3.94
CA CYS A 83 -0.69 5.67 -4.00
C CYS A 83 -0.89 4.95 -2.65
N VAL A 84 -1.91 5.35 -1.90
CA VAL A 84 -2.34 4.76 -0.62
C VAL A 84 -3.81 4.31 -0.73
N PRO A 85 -4.26 3.32 0.05
CA PRO A 85 -5.62 2.78 -0.05
C PRO A 85 -6.72 3.68 0.55
N GLY A 86 -6.34 4.77 1.22
CA GLY A 86 -7.26 5.69 1.93
C GLY A 86 -6.51 6.50 2.99
N THR A 87 -7.23 7.16 3.90
CA THR A 87 -6.62 7.78 5.10
C THR A 87 -6.29 6.73 6.15
N GLU A 88 -5.50 7.08 7.16
CA GLU A 88 -5.19 6.14 8.25
C GLU A 88 -6.44 5.82 9.08
N GLU A 89 -7.35 6.78 9.22
CA GLU A 89 -8.62 6.62 9.92
C GLU A 89 -9.53 5.63 9.18
N GLU A 90 -9.60 5.72 7.84
CA GLU A 90 -10.36 4.78 7.02
C GLU A 90 -9.83 3.35 7.14
N VAL A 91 -8.50 3.20 7.17
CA VAL A 91 -7.85 1.90 7.39
C VAL A 91 -8.18 1.35 8.78
N LYS A 92 -7.99 2.17 9.84
CA LYS A 92 -8.29 1.77 11.23
C LYS A 92 -9.77 1.41 11.40
N ALA A 93 -10.69 2.19 10.82
CA ALA A 93 -12.12 1.94 10.85
C ALA A 93 -12.49 0.65 10.11
N THR A 94 -11.87 0.40 8.96
CA THR A 94 -12.08 -0.84 8.19
C THR A 94 -11.64 -2.07 9.00
N ILE A 95 -10.44 -2.02 9.59
CA ILE A 95 -9.90 -3.12 10.41
C ILE A 95 -10.78 -3.36 11.64
N ALA A 96 -11.08 -2.31 12.42
CA ALA A 96 -11.88 -2.42 13.63
C ALA A 96 -13.29 -2.97 13.39
N LYS A 97 -13.86 -2.70 12.21
CA LYS A 97 -15.20 -3.17 11.86
C LYS A 97 -15.21 -4.59 11.32
N PHE A 98 -14.26 -4.93 10.44
CA PHE A 98 -14.35 -6.14 9.63
C PHE A 98 -13.36 -7.23 10.01
N PHE A 99 -12.25 -6.90 10.67
CA PHE A 99 -11.27 -7.88 11.11
C PHE A 99 -10.45 -7.33 12.29
N PRO A 100 -11.01 -7.23 13.51
CA PRO A 100 -10.31 -6.63 14.67
C PRO A 100 -8.98 -7.31 15.01
N ASP A 101 -8.89 -8.62 14.79
CA ASP A 101 -7.69 -9.44 15.02
C ASP A 101 -6.70 -9.40 13.83
N TRP A 102 -6.80 -8.37 12.99
CA TRP A 102 -5.94 -8.19 11.83
C TRP A 102 -4.48 -8.01 12.26
N ASN A 103 -3.70 -9.06 12.05
CA ASN A 103 -2.26 -9.07 12.29
C ASN A 103 -1.54 -9.49 11.00
N PRO A 104 -1.24 -8.57 10.08
CA PRO A 104 -0.54 -8.89 8.84
C PRO A 104 0.97 -8.99 9.01
N SER A 105 1.64 -9.50 7.99
CA SER A 105 3.11 -9.45 7.91
C SER A 105 3.60 -7.99 7.93
N PRO A 106 4.67 -7.68 8.69
CA PRO A 106 5.24 -6.34 8.70
C PRO A 106 5.84 -6.02 7.33
N TRP A 107 5.84 -4.75 6.94
CA TRP A 107 6.21 -4.34 5.58
C TRP A 107 7.65 -4.72 5.20
N ASP A 108 8.57 -4.71 6.16
CA ASP A 108 9.99 -5.01 5.98
C ASP A 108 10.26 -6.49 5.69
N GLY A 109 9.38 -7.38 6.18
CA GLY A 109 9.35 -8.80 5.82
C GLY A 109 8.80 -9.06 4.41
N ILE A 110 8.07 -8.10 3.81
CA ILE A 110 7.51 -8.23 2.45
C ILE A 110 8.53 -7.88 1.38
N ILE A 111 9.38 -6.88 1.63
CA ILE A 111 10.41 -6.40 0.69
C ILE A 111 11.69 -7.26 0.78
N ALA A 112 11.54 -8.52 1.19
CA ALA A 112 12.64 -9.38 1.60
C ALA A 112 13.30 -10.15 0.45
#